data_AF-A0A6T9LUZ6-F1
#
_entry.id   AF-A0A6T9LUZ6-F1
#
_cell.length_a   1.000
_cell.length_b   1.000
_cell.length_c   1.000
_cell.angle_alpha   90.00
_cell.angle_beta   90.00
_cell.angle_gamma   90.00
#
_symmetry.space_group_name_H-M   'P 1'
#
loop_
_entity.id
_entity.type
_entity.pdbx_description
1 polymer ?
#
loop_
_entity_poly.entity_id
_entity_poly.type
_entity_poly.pdbx_seq_one_letter_code
_entity_poly.pdbx_strand_id
1 'polypeptide(L)'
;GATCALRCAPRHSPCSRADALRFAAGAAVAIAAPCAPAIADLDDDLSDDDEIPDVRTGRPKAGSAKAAGKVNAAVAYAAYAELRAARSSLDKVDSLIGKSDYKAAASILTEPPLATLEVNLLTLVASPELGPDERKSIGTIKRYGVGADALIMMGGLGSALRSGDGSGASDYTSKAKASLDEIVLTCQKSFK
;
A
#
# COMPACT_ATOMS: atom_id res chain seq x y z
N GLY A 1 -5.46 -58.35 -14.76
CA GLY A 1 -6.74 -58.25 -14.01
C GLY A 1 -6.58 -57.13 -13.03
N ALA A 2 -7.36 -56.04 -13.09
CA ALA A 2 -8.80 -55.96 -12.75
C ALA A 2 -8.99 -56.35 -11.28
N THR A 3 -9.23 -55.42 -10.35
CA THR A 3 -10.53 -54.80 -9.98
C THR A 3 -10.28 -53.39 -9.39
N CYS A 4 -10.90 -52.26 -9.75
CA CYS A 4 -12.29 -51.86 -10.00
C CYS A 4 -13.23 -51.92 -8.76
N ALA A 5 -13.50 -50.76 -8.16
CA ALA A 5 -14.74 -50.35 -7.47
C ALA A 5 -14.55 -48.89 -6.97
N LEU A 6 -14.85 -47.84 -7.73
CA LEU A 6 -16.19 -47.24 -7.90
C LEU A 6 -17.07 -47.33 -6.65
N ARG A 7 -17.21 -46.22 -5.91
CA ARG A 7 -18.41 -45.93 -5.12
C ARG A 7 -19.06 -44.64 -5.61
N CYS A 8 -20.24 -44.87 -6.21
CA CYS A 8 -21.26 -43.92 -6.62
C CYS A 8 -21.81 -43.08 -5.46
N ALA A 9 -21.93 -41.77 -5.66
CA ALA A 9 -23.13 -40.99 -5.31
C ALA A 9 -24.31 -41.46 -6.21
N PRO A 10 -25.63 -41.18 -6.00
CA PRO A 10 -26.22 -39.89 -5.59
C PRO A 10 -27.61 -39.98 -4.88
N ARG A 11 -28.28 -38.81 -4.69
CA ARG A 11 -29.73 -38.49 -4.84
C ARG A 11 -30.18 -37.48 -3.75
N HIS A 12 -30.49 -36.23 -4.13
CA HIS A 12 -31.81 -35.70 -4.54
C HIS A 12 -32.79 -35.58 -3.35
N SER A 13 -33.08 -34.37 -2.82
CA SER A 13 -34.10 -33.37 -3.25
C SER A 13 -35.03 -33.09 -2.04
N PRO A 14 -35.96 -32.10 -1.97
CA PRO A 14 -36.39 -31.11 -2.96
C PRO A 14 -36.51 -29.64 -2.43
N CYS A 15 -36.89 -28.76 -3.34
CA CYS A 15 -37.39 -27.39 -3.19
C CYS A 15 -38.41 -27.16 -2.06
N SER A 16 -38.48 -25.93 -1.54
CA SER A 16 -39.77 -25.22 -1.48
C SER A 16 -39.61 -23.69 -1.51
N ARG A 17 -40.07 -23.09 -2.61
CA ARG A 17 -40.62 -21.74 -2.67
C ARG A 17 -41.97 -21.76 -1.96
N ALA A 18 -42.28 -20.77 -1.11
CA ALA A 18 -43.58 -20.09 -1.01
C ALA A 18 -43.69 -19.29 0.29
N ASP A 19 -44.09 -18.02 0.13
CA ASP A 19 -44.85 -17.16 1.06
C ASP A 19 -44.23 -16.77 2.43
N ALA A 20 -44.26 -15.51 2.87
CA ALA A 20 -45.24 -14.48 2.61
C ALA A 20 -44.65 -13.07 2.76
N LEU A 21 -45.08 -12.21 1.83
CA LEU A 21 -45.13 -10.76 1.97
C LEU A 21 -45.90 -10.37 3.25
N ARG A 22 -45.45 -9.31 3.94
CA ARG A 22 -46.37 -8.32 4.49
C ARG A 22 -45.73 -6.92 4.62
N PHE A 23 -46.44 -6.00 4.00
CA PHE A 23 -46.30 -4.56 3.89
C PHE A 23 -46.53 -3.85 5.24
N ALA A 24 -45.76 -2.79 5.52
CA ALA A 24 -46.18 -1.53 6.19
C ALA A 24 -44.94 -0.60 6.25
N ALA A 25 -44.80 0.38 5.37
CA ALA A 25 -45.33 1.76 5.51
C ALA A 25 -44.63 2.57 6.64
N GLY A 26 -43.92 3.65 6.27
CA GLY A 26 -43.48 4.63 7.26
C GLY A 26 -42.44 5.66 6.79
N ALA A 27 -42.94 6.78 6.27
CA ALA A 27 -42.40 8.14 6.31
C ALA A 27 -41.09 8.50 5.57
N ALA A 28 -41.29 9.31 4.52
CA ALA A 28 -40.31 10.14 3.86
C ALA A 28 -39.83 11.29 4.76
N VAL A 29 -38.54 11.65 4.64
CA VAL A 29 -38.06 13.02 4.87
C VAL A 29 -37.10 13.37 3.74
N ALA A 30 -37.54 14.31 2.90
CA ALA A 30 -36.74 14.96 1.88
C ALA A 30 -35.70 15.87 2.55
N ILE A 31 -34.44 15.81 2.09
CA ILE A 31 -33.44 16.82 2.42
C ILE A 31 -33.24 17.68 1.18
N ALA A 32 -33.77 18.90 1.28
CA ALA A 32 -33.68 19.95 0.28
C ALA A 32 -32.26 20.53 0.22
N ALA A 33 -31.81 20.81 -0.99
CA ALA A 33 -30.63 21.61 -1.29
C ALA A 33 -30.85 23.08 -0.87
N PRO A 34 -29.82 23.78 -0.37
CA PRO A 34 -29.86 25.24 -0.30
C PRO A 34 -29.28 25.87 -1.56
N CYS A 35 -30.16 26.60 -2.25
CA CYS A 35 -29.83 27.66 -3.21
C CYS A 35 -29.11 28.83 -2.51
N ALA A 36 -28.09 29.38 -3.16
CA ALA A 36 -27.75 30.82 -3.09
C ALA A 36 -28.79 31.62 -3.94
N PRO A 37 -28.93 32.96 -3.89
CA PRO A 37 -27.98 34.00 -3.45
C PRO A 37 -28.58 35.15 -2.60
N ALA A 38 -27.72 35.96 -1.98
CA ALA A 38 -28.07 37.31 -1.55
C ALA A 38 -26.87 38.25 -1.76
N ILE A 39 -27.01 39.11 -2.75
CA ILE A 39 -26.23 40.32 -2.97
C ILE A 39 -27.04 41.46 -2.34
N ALA A 40 -26.43 42.19 -1.41
CA ALA A 40 -26.91 43.49 -0.96
C ALA A 40 -25.69 44.34 -0.59
N ASP A 41 -25.65 45.49 -1.26
CA ASP A 41 -24.84 46.69 -1.05
C ASP A 41 -24.19 46.86 0.33
N LEU A 42 -22.88 47.07 0.32
CA LEU A 42 -22.19 47.86 1.33
C LEU A 42 -21.25 48.83 0.61
N ASP A 43 -21.66 50.10 0.75
CA ASP A 43 -20.94 51.36 0.55
C ASP A 43 -19.44 51.29 0.24
N ASP A 44 -19.12 51.91 -0.90
CA ASP A 44 -17.81 52.29 -1.38
C ASP A 44 -17.33 53.52 -0.59
N ASP A 45 -16.62 53.30 0.52
CA ASP A 45 -15.79 54.35 1.14
C ASP A 45 -14.32 53.95 0.98
N LEU A 46 -13.81 54.22 -0.23
CA LEU A 46 -12.41 54.08 -0.61
C LEU A 46 -11.58 55.18 0.07
N SER A 47 -11.20 54.93 1.32
CA SER A 47 -10.03 55.58 1.90
C SER A 47 -8.77 54.83 1.45
N ASP A 48 -8.11 55.39 0.44
CA ASP A 48 -6.70 55.20 0.09
C ASP A 48 -5.83 55.54 1.32
N ASP A 49 -5.50 54.57 2.19
CA ASP A 49 -4.27 54.52 3.00
C ASP A 49 -4.20 53.25 3.89
N ASP A 50 -4.16 52.06 3.28
CA ASP A 50 -3.68 50.88 4.00
C ASP A 50 -2.88 50.02 3.01
N GLU A 51 -1.58 50.29 2.96
CA GLU A 51 -0.57 49.37 2.47
C GLU A 51 -0.87 47.99 3.05
N ILE A 52 -1.38 47.07 2.23
CA ILE A 52 -1.56 45.68 2.61
C ILE A 52 -0.15 45.17 2.98
N PRO A 53 0.18 44.91 4.26
CA PRO A 53 1.39 44.16 4.54
C PRO A 53 1.19 42.83 3.83
N ASP A 54 2.19 42.34 3.09
CA ASP A 54 2.15 41.07 2.36
C ASP A 54 1.82 39.92 3.34
N VAL A 55 0.52 39.73 3.59
CA VAL A 55 -0.07 38.67 4.39
C VAL A 55 -0.12 37.46 3.48
N ARG A 56 1.06 37.02 3.03
CA ARG A 56 1.34 35.60 2.84
C ARG A 56 1.36 34.96 4.22
N THR A 57 0.18 34.87 4.81
CA THR A 57 -0.12 34.03 5.97
C THR A 57 0.24 32.60 5.61
N GLY A 58 1.37 32.18 6.16
CA GLY A 58 1.52 30.86 6.75
C GLY A 58 1.02 29.71 5.88
N ARG A 59 1.74 29.43 4.78
CA ARG A 59 1.92 28.02 4.42
C ARG A 59 2.53 27.37 5.66
N PRO A 60 1.89 26.40 6.32
CA PRO A 60 2.51 25.70 7.44
C PRO A 60 3.87 25.22 6.92
N LYS A 61 4.91 25.70 7.59
CA LYS A 61 6.29 25.27 7.39
C LYS A 61 6.23 23.75 7.52
N ALA A 62 6.24 23.05 6.39
CA ALA A 62 6.16 21.60 6.36
C ALA A 62 7.24 21.13 7.32
N GLY A 63 6.77 20.59 8.45
CA GLY A 63 7.60 20.28 9.59
C GLY A 63 8.78 19.49 9.09
N SER A 64 9.98 20.01 9.36
CA SER A 64 11.23 19.28 9.41
C SER A 64 11.17 17.92 8.69
N ALA A 65 11.18 17.96 7.35
CA ALA A 65 11.85 16.88 6.64
C ALA A 65 13.25 16.91 7.25
N LYS A 66 13.53 15.97 8.16
CA LYS A 66 14.87 15.69 8.68
C LYS A 66 15.78 15.89 7.49
N ALA A 67 16.71 16.84 7.62
CA ALA A 67 17.75 17.03 6.63
C ALA A 67 18.16 15.63 6.21
N ALA A 68 17.92 15.30 4.93
CA ALA A 68 18.42 14.07 4.36
C ALA A 68 19.93 14.23 4.45
N GLY A 69 20.49 13.88 5.62
CA GLY A 69 21.91 13.80 5.83
C GLY A 69 22.39 12.96 4.67
N LYS A 70 23.32 13.53 3.89
CA LYS A 70 23.80 12.92 2.65
C LYS A 70 23.88 11.42 2.87
N VAL A 71 23.06 10.66 2.14
CA VAL A 71 23.07 9.21 2.25
C VAL A 71 24.49 8.79 1.96
N ASN A 72 25.20 8.36 3.00
CA ASN A 72 26.55 7.90 2.88
C ASN A 72 26.51 6.42 2.49
N ALA A 73 27.64 5.91 2.00
CA ALA A 73 27.76 4.52 1.60
C ALA A 73 27.29 3.58 2.72
N ALA A 74 27.72 3.82 3.97
CA ALA A 74 27.38 2.98 5.13
C ALA A 74 25.87 2.83 5.34
N VAL A 75 25.10 3.91 5.23
CA VAL A 75 23.63 3.89 5.37
C VAL A 75 22.98 3.16 4.19
N ALA A 76 23.55 3.26 2.98
CA ALA A 76 23.07 2.52 1.81
C ALA A 76 23.34 1.01 1.93
N TYR A 77 24.51 0.60 2.44
CA TYR A 77 24.82 -0.80 2.75
C TYR A 77 23.88 -1.38 3.82
N ALA A 78 23.57 -0.59 4.86
CA ALA A 78 22.59 -1.00 5.88
C ALA A 78 21.19 -1.18 5.28
N ALA A 79 20.73 -0.23 4.46
CA ALA A 79 19.45 -0.33 3.76
C ALA A 79 19.38 -1.57 2.84
N TYR A 80 20.48 -1.88 2.12
CA TYR A 80 20.58 -3.08 1.31
C TYR A 80 20.50 -4.37 2.14
N ALA A 81 21.18 -4.42 3.29
CA ALA A 81 21.10 -5.55 4.19
C ALA A 81 19.67 -5.75 4.76
N GLU A 82 18.98 -4.65 5.10
CA GLU A 82 17.59 -4.70 5.53
C GLU A 82 16.65 -5.19 4.42
N LEU A 83 16.88 -4.83 3.15
CA LEU A 83 16.11 -5.36 2.02
C LEU A 83 16.24 -6.88 1.87
N ARG A 84 17.45 -7.42 2.08
CA ARG A 84 17.67 -8.88 2.09
C ARG A 84 16.99 -9.56 3.27
N ALA A 85 16.99 -8.92 4.44
CA ALA A 85 16.24 -9.40 5.59
C ALA A 85 14.73 -9.36 5.35
N ALA A 86 14.21 -8.30 4.71
CA ALA A 86 12.82 -8.16 4.29
C ALA A 86 12.42 -9.30 3.35
N ARG A 87 13.24 -9.61 2.34
CA ARG A 87 12.99 -10.73 1.44
C ARG A 87 12.87 -12.07 2.19
N SER A 88 13.71 -12.30 3.18
CA SER A 88 13.68 -13.51 4.01
C SER A 88 12.46 -13.54 4.95
N SER A 89 12.02 -12.38 5.42
CA SER A 89 10.82 -12.29 6.28
C SER A 89 9.52 -12.62 5.53
N LEU A 90 9.47 -12.39 4.21
CA LEU A 90 8.34 -12.82 3.38
C LEU A 90 8.20 -14.34 3.29
N ASP A 91 9.27 -15.12 3.50
CA ASP A 91 9.16 -16.59 3.57
C ASP A 91 8.41 -17.03 4.84
N LYS A 92 8.51 -16.26 5.93
CA LYS A 92 7.70 -16.49 7.14
C LYS A 92 6.23 -16.16 6.90
N VAL A 93 5.96 -15.05 6.20
CA VAL A 93 4.60 -14.65 5.82
C VAL A 93 3.95 -15.73 4.96
N ASP A 94 4.66 -16.24 3.95
CA ASP A 94 4.22 -17.32 3.07
C ASP A 94 3.89 -18.60 3.84
N SER A 95 4.74 -18.98 4.81
CA SER A 95 4.47 -20.12 5.69
C SER A 95 3.20 -19.96 6.54
N LEU A 96 2.89 -18.74 6.99
CA LEU A 96 1.68 -18.44 7.76
C LEU A 96 0.43 -18.41 6.89
N ILE A 97 0.53 -17.90 5.66
CA ILE A 97 -0.54 -17.96 4.66
C ILE A 97 -0.91 -19.43 4.38
N GLY A 98 0.10 -20.30 4.21
CA GLY A 98 -0.12 -21.74 4.03
C GLY A 98 -0.79 -22.43 5.23
N LYS A 99 -0.73 -21.83 6.42
CA LYS A 99 -1.42 -22.29 7.64
C LYS A 99 -2.76 -21.56 7.88
N SER A 100 -3.16 -20.68 6.97
CA SER A 100 -4.32 -19.79 7.12
C SER A 100 -4.29 -18.88 8.35
N ASP A 101 -3.10 -18.60 8.90
CA ASP A 101 -2.92 -17.67 10.03
C ASP A 101 -2.64 -16.25 9.52
N TYR A 102 -3.69 -15.62 8.99
CA TYR A 102 -3.59 -14.29 8.38
C TYR A 102 -3.31 -13.19 9.39
N LYS A 103 -3.68 -13.38 10.66
CA LYS A 103 -3.46 -12.39 11.72
C LYS A 103 -1.98 -12.32 12.09
N ALA A 104 -1.33 -13.46 12.28
CA ALA A 104 0.12 -13.50 12.51
C ALA A 104 0.91 -13.04 11.27
N ALA A 105 0.42 -13.36 10.06
CA ALA A 105 1.03 -12.86 8.83
C ALA A 105 0.97 -11.32 8.77
N ALA A 106 -0.16 -10.72 9.12
CA ALA A 106 -0.33 -9.27 9.12
C ALA A 106 0.54 -8.56 10.17
N SER A 107 0.77 -9.17 11.35
CA SER A 107 1.66 -8.57 12.36
C SER A 107 3.10 -8.49 11.88
N ILE A 108 3.59 -9.51 11.15
CA ILE A 108 4.95 -9.50 10.59
C ILE A 108 5.13 -8.34 9.59
N LEU A 109 4.10 -7.96 8.83
CA LEU A 109 4.18 -6.82 7.90
C LEU A 109 4.41 -5.48 8.60
N THR A 110 4.01 -5.37 9.88
CA THR A 110 4.18 -4.15 10.68
C THR A 110 5.50 -4.11 11.46
N GLU A 111 6.28 -5.18 11.41
CA GLU A 111 7.58 -5.25 12.07
C GLU A 111 8.71 -4.87 11.09
N PRO A 112 9.80 -4.23 11.56
CA PRO A 112 11.04 -4.15 10.81
C PRO A 112 11.53 -5.58 10.54
N PRO A 113 11.94 -5.91 9.31
CA PRO A 113 12.38 -5.01 8.22
C PRO A 113 11.32 -4.64 7.17
N LEU A 114 10.08 -5.15 7.25
CA LEU A 114 9.06 -4.90 6.22
C LEU A 114 8.38 -3.52 6.39
N ALA A 115 8.20 -3.08 7.64
CA ALA A 115 7.64 -1.76 7.92
C ALA A 115 8.54 -0.61 7.44
N THR A 116 9.86 -0.82 7.41
CA THR A 116 10.85 0.17 6.99
C THR A 116 11.21 0.06 5.50
N LEU A 117 10.54 -0.84 4.75
CA LEU A 117 10.87 -1.15 3.36
C LEU A 117 10.89 0.08 2.45
N GLU A 118 9.87 0.94 2.55
CA GLU A 118 9.78 2.15 1.73
C GLU A 118 10.95 3.11 2.01
N VAL A 119 11.27 3.30 3.30
CA VAL A 119 12.36 4.16 3.72
C VAL A 119 13.69 3.61 3.19
N ASN A 120 13.91 2.31 3.33
CA ASN A 120 15.12 1.64 2.84
C ASN A 120 15.28 1.74 1.32
N LEU A 121 14.19 1.59 0.55
CA LEU A 121 14.20 1.78 -0.90
C LEU A 121 14.53 3.23 -1.28
N LEU A 122 13.93 4.22 -0.59
CA LEU A 122 14.22 5.64 -0.82
C LEU A 122 15.68 5.98 -0.50
N THR A 123 16.20 5.46 0.62
CA THR A 123 17.59 5.62 1.01
C THR A 123 18.53 5.01 -0.02
N LEU A 124 18.21 3.82 -0.50
CA LEU A 124 19.01 3.13 -1.50
C LEU A 124 19.03 3.89 -2.84
N VAL A 125 17.88 4.34 -3.35
CA VAL A 125 17.82 5.16 -4.59
C VAL A 125 18.50 6.51 -4.42
N ALA A 126 18.52 7.08 -3.22
CA ALA A 126 19.24 8.32 -2.92
C ALA A 126 20.76 8.12 -2.73
N SER A 127 21.26 6.88 -2.74
CA SER A 127 22.67 6.61 -2.51
C SER A 127 23.54 7.00 -3.71
N PRO A 128 24.79 7.46 -3.46
CA PRO A 128 25.75 7.76 -4.50
C PRO A 128 26.38 6.50 -5.11
N GLU A 129 26.34 5.37 -4.41
CA GLU A 129 26.96 4.09 -4.82
C GLU A 129 26.25 3.45 -6.02
N LEU A 130 24.95 3.70 -6.18
CA LEU A 130 24.18 3.20 -7.32
C LEU A 130 24.43 4.06 -8.56
N GLY A 131 24.63 3.39 -9.70
CA GLY A 131 24.66 4.04 -11.01
C GLY A 131 23.32 4.70 -11.38
N PRO A 132 23.32 5.68 -12.30
CA PRO A 132 22.08 6.30 -12.77
C PRO A 132 21.10 5.31 -13.39
N ASP A 133 21.60 4.28 -14.08
CA ASP A 133 20.77 3.22 -14.67
C ASP A 133 20.15 2.30 -13.63
N GLU A 134 20.91 1.95 -12.58
CA GLU A 134 20.45 1.11 -11.47
C GLU A 134 19.36 1.83 -10.66
N ARG A 135 19.57 3.12 -10.35
CA ARG A 135 18.55 3.96 -9.69
C ARG A 135 17.26 4.06 -10.52
N LYS A 136 17.37 4.10 -11.84
CA LYS A 136 16.20 4.15 -12.75
C LYS A 136 15.47 2.82 -12.80
N SER A 137 16.20 1.71 -12.80
CA SER A 137 15.62 0.36 -12.78
C SER A 137 14.86 0.09 -11.48
N ILE A 138 15.46 0.43 -10.33
CA ILE A 138 14.80 0.29 -9.02
C ILE A 138 13.60 1.23 -8.94
N GLY A 139 13.78 2.50 -9.32
CA GLY A 139 12.70 3.49 -9.28
C GLY A 139 12.16 3.77 -7.88
N THR A 140 11.19 4.66 -7.80
CA THR A 140 10.43 4.95 -6.56
C THR A 140 8.95 5.03 -6.90
N ILE A 141 8.07 5.16 -5.90
CA ILE A 141 6.62 5.32 -6.11
C ILE A 141 6.28 6.36 -7.19
N LYS A 142 7.09 7.42 -7.35
CA LYS A 142 6.86 8.48 -8.36
C LYS A 142 7.49 8.20 -9.72
N ARG A 143 8.52 7.38 -9.78
CA ARG A 143 9.25 7.01 -11.01
C ARG A 143 9.18 5.50 -11.11
N TYR A 144 8.06 5.02 -11.65
CA TYR A 144 7.73 3.60 -11.83
C TYR A 144 8.98 2.74 -12.07
N GLY A 145 9.12 1.68 -11.29
CA GLY A 145 10.26 0.77 -11.29
C GLY A 145 9.99 -0.41 -10.36
N VAL A 146 10.95 -1.32 -10.26
CA VAL A 146 10.80 -2.58 -9.51
C VAL A 146 10.55 -2.34 -8.02
N GLY A 147 11.13 -1.28 -7.45
CA GLY A 147 10.90 -0.83 -6.08
C GLY A 147 9.47 -0.33 -5.84
N ALA A 148 8.86 0.32 -6.83
CA ALA A 148 7.45 0.72 -6.74
C ALA A 148 6.52 -0.49 -6.81
N ASP A 149 6.83 -1.45 -7.68
CA ASP A 149 6.08 -2.71 -7.79
C ASP A 149 6.12 -3.49 -6.47
N ALA A 150 7.30 -3.63 -5.85
CA ALA A 150 7.44 -4.25 -4.54
C ALA A 150 6.52 -3.60 -3.48
N LEU A 151 6.46 -2.27 -3.42
CA LEU A 151 5.60 -1.54 -2.48
C LEU A 151 4.11 -1.72 -2.78
N ILE A 152 3.72 -1.74 -4.06
CA ILE A 152 2.33 -1.98 -4.48
C ILE A 152 1.90 -3.40 -4.09
N MET A 153 2.75 -4.40 -4.35
CA MET A 153 2.47 -5.79 -3.99
C MET A 153 2.37 -5.98 -2.47
N MET A 154 3.21 -5.29 -1.69
CA MET A 154 3.12 -5.29 -0.22
C MET A 154 1.81 -4.65 0.29
N GLY A 155 1.34 -3.58 -0.34
CA GLY A 155 0.03 -2.98 -0.03
C GLY A 155 -1.15 -3.90 -0.37
N GLY A 156 -1.06 -4.61 -1.50
CA GLY A 156 -2.01 -5.65 -1.91
C GLY A 156 -2.03 -6.83 -0.93
N LEU A 157 -0.85 -7.31 -0.53
CA LEU A 157 -0.68 -8.37 0.46
C LEU A 157 -1.34 -8.01 1.79
N GLY A 158 -1.05 -6.82 2.34
CA GLY A 158 -1.67 -6.37 3.58
C GLY A 158 -3.20 -6.29 3.49
N SER A 159 -3.73 -5.95 2.32
CA SER A 159 -5.18 -5.92 2.08
C SER A 159 -5.78 -7.32 1.95
N ALA A 160 -5.13 -8.23 1.23
CA ALA A 160 -5.56 -9.63 1.11
C ALA A 160 -5.57 -10.36 2.45
N LEU A 161 -4.55 -10.16 3.29
CA LEU A 161 -4.49 -10.73 4.65
C LEU A 161 -5.63 -10.24 5.53
N ARG A 162 -5.99 -8.94 5.46
CA ARG A 162 -7.12 -8.37 6.21
C ARG A 162 -8.47 -8.92 5.75
N SER A 163 -8.61 -9.19 4.45
CA SER A 163 -9.82 -9.76 3.86
C SER A 163 -9.90 -11.29 4.00
N GLY A 164 -8.86 -11.95 4.50
CA GLY A 164 -8.78 -13.42 4.58
C GLY A 164 -8.66 -14.13 3.23
N ASP A 165 -8.23 -13.41 2.18
CA ASP A 165 -8.02 -13.96 0.84
C ASP A 165 -6.65 -14.63 0.76
N GLY A 166 -6.60 -15.94 1.06
CA GLY A 166 -5.36 -16.72 1.03
C GLY A 166 -4.74 -16.83 -0.37
N SER A 167 -5.56 -16.93 -1.42
CA SER A 167 -5.08 -16.96 -2.81
C SER A 167 -4.42 -15.65 -3.22
N GLY A 168 -5.12 -14.53 -2.99
CA GLY A 168 -4.57 -13.21 -3.27
C GLY A 168 -3.32 -12.94 -2.42
N ALA A 169 -3.33 -13.31 -1.14
CA ALA A 169 -2.18 -13.15 -0.26
C ALA A 169 -0.95 -13.93 -0.77
N SER A 170 -1.13 -15.18 -1.23
CA SER A 170 -0.06 -15.98 -1.84
C SER A 170 0.47 -15.33 -3.11
N ASP A 171 -0.41 -14.88 -4.00
CA ASP A 171 -0.03 -14.24 -5.27
C ASP A 171 0.74 -12.93 -5.04
N TYR A 172 0.25 -12.07 -4.15
CA TYR A 172 0.93 -10.82 -3.78
C TYR A 172 2.27 -11.10 -3.09
N THR A 173 2.35 -12.13 -2.24
CA THR A 173 3.61 -12.52 -1.60
C THR A 173 4.65 -12.97 -2.63
N SER A 174 4.26 -13.84 -3.57
CA SER A 174 5.13 -14.31 -4.65
C SER A 174 5.66 -13.16 -5.52
N LYS A 175 4.77 -12.24 -5.91
CA LYS A 175 5.16 -11.05 -6.69
C LYS A 175 6.09 -10.14 -5.90
N ALA A 176 5.76 -9.82 -4.65
CA ALA A 176 6.62 -9.01 -3.79
C ALA A 176 8.02 -9.62 -3.61
N LYS A 177 8.10 -10.95 -3.44
CA LYS A 177 9.36 -11.69 -3.40
C LYS A 177 10.16 -11.52 -4.70
N ALA A 178 9.52 -11.70 -5.85
CA ALA A 178 10.17 -11.55 -7.15
C ALA A 178 10.72 -10.13 -7.37
N SER A 179 9.94 -9.09 -7.05
CA SER A 179 10.37 -7.69 -7.19
C SER A 179 11.55 -7.38 -6.25
N LEU A 180 11.54 -7.90 -5.01
CA LEU A 180 12.67 -7.77 -4.09
C LEU A 180 13.92 -8.53 -4.58
N ASP A 181 13.76 -9.71 -5.16
CA ASP A 181 14.88 -10.48 -5.73
C ASP A 181 15.53 -9.72 -6.90
N GLU A 182 14.74 -9.08 -7.76
CA GLU A 182 15.25 -8.24 -8.85
C GLU A 182 15.98 -6.99 -8.35
N ILE A 183 15.48 -6.34 -7.29
CA ILE A 183 16.19 -5.22 -6.63
C ILE A 183 17.53 -5.70 -6.08
N VAL A 184 17.55 -6.86 -5.40
CA VAL A 184 18.77 -7.43 -4.81
C VAL A 184 19.80 -7.75 -5.90
N LEU A 185 19.37 -8.29 -7.04
CA LEU A 185 20.22 -8.57 -8.21
C LEU A 185 20.77 -7.29 -8.85
N THR A 186 19.93 -6.26 -8.98
CA THR A 186 20.33 -4.96 -9.54
C THR A 186 21.42 -4.31 -8.69
N CYS A 187 21.26 -4.35 -7.36
CA CYS A 187 22.21 -3.77 -6.41
C CYS A 187 23.48 -4.61 -6.21
N GLN A 188 23.48 -5.89 -6.62
CA GLN A 188 24.61 -6.80 -6.36
C GLN A 188 25.93 -6.34 -7.00
N LYS A 189 25.87 -5.53 -8.06
CA LYS A 189 27.07 -5.00 -8.73
C LYS A 189 27.69 -3.84 -7.96
N SER A 190 26.87 -3.03 -7.31
CA SER A 190 27.28 -1.78 -6.63
C SER A 190 27.66 -2.00 -5.16
N PHE A 191 27.14 -3.04 -4.51
CA PHE A 191 27.40 -3.34 -3.08
C PHE A 191 28.25 -4.61 -2.87
N LYS A 192 29.21 -4.86 -3.77
CA LYS A 192 30.05 -6.07 -3.81
C LYS A 192 31.31 -5.96 -2.97
#